data_AF-A0A955B800-F1
#
_entry.id   AF-A0A955B800-F1
#
_cell.length_a   1.000
_cell.length_b   1.000
_cell.length_c   1.000
_cell.angle_alpha   90.00
_cell.angle_beta   90.00
_cell.angle_gamma   90.00
#
_symmetry.space_group_name_H-M   'P 1'
#
loop_
_entity.id
_entity.type
_entity.pdbx_description
1 polymer ?
#
loop_
_entity_poly.entity_id
_entity_poly.type
_entity_poly.pdbx_seq_one_letter_code
_entity_poly.pdbx_strand_id
1 'polypeptide(L)'
;MFSYKKIRNRHESRTTFEALERKDLLASDVVLSAAEQANLVFMREEEKLARDVYLELAEQYDNGTFANIAESESRHMQSVLNLLDRYGIEDPVVNDEPGEFTNAIFAQMYNDLVEKGAQDLLSAYEVGVFIEETDITDLANAIDETDNADIRRVYTNLMNGSENHLTAFTGRIDSIGDVNGDGRFDSSDLVLVMQAGEYEDGISGNSTFYEGDWNGDGDFDSSDIVLAFRTGNYVASAEATVDSDAVISAIDSFFAEDDSSRKRLV
;
A
#
# COMPACT_ATOMS: atom_id res chain seq x y z
N MET A 1 25.03 -82.86 -10.00
CA MET A 1 25.68 -81.54 -9.88
C MET A 1 24.88 -80.56 -10.72
N PHE A 2 24.30 -79.46 -10.28
CA PHE A 2 24.35 -78.69 -9.03
C PHE A 2 22.98 -77.99 -8.89
N SER A 3 22.42 -78.00 -7.68
CA SER A 3 21.28 -77.18 -7.27
C SER A 3 21.76 -75.76 -7.00
N TYR A 4 21.00 -74.72 -7.39
CA TYR A 4 21.07 -73.43 -6.70
C TYR A 4 19.72 -72.72 -6.65
N LYS A 5 19.31 -72.49 -5.40
CA LYS A 5 18.17 -71.70 -4.92
C LYS A 5 18.63 -70.25 -4.79
N LYS A 6 17.84 -69.27 -5.21
CA LYS A 6 18.01 -67.83 -4.88
C LYS A 6 16.61 -67.26 -4.59
N ILE A 7 16.15 -67.37 -3.34
CA ILE A 7 16.15 -66.32 -2.30
C ILE A 7 15.53 -65.02 -2.82
N ARG A 8 14.31 -64.75 -2.33
CA ARG A 8 13.52 -63.53 -2.52
C ARG A 8 14.20 -62.35 -1.82
N ASN A 9 14.46 -61.27 -2.55
CA ASN A 9 14.67 -59.95 -1.96
C ASN A 9 13.33 -59.43 -1.44
N ARG A 10 13.12 -59.52 -0.12
CA ARG A 10 11.91 -59.04 0.58
C ARG A 10 12.14 -57.69 1.28
N HIS A 11 13.24 -57.01 0.98
CA HIS A 11 13.69 -55.83 1.72
C HIS A 11 13.62 -54.51 0.94
N GLU A 12 13.60 -54.52 -0.39
CA GLU A 12 13.51 -53.28 -1.21
C GLU A 12 12.06 -52.80 -1.42
N SER A 13 11.06 -53.68 -1.27
CA SER A 13 9.65 -53.32 -1.45
C SER A 13 9.00 -52.71 -0.21
N ARG A 14 9.69 -52.73 0.93
CA ARG A 14 9.16 -52.23 2.21
C ARG A 14 9.46 -50.75 2.40
N THR A 15 10.58 -50.26 1.88
CA THR A 15 11.03 -48.87 2.08
C THR A 15 10.36 -47.87 1.15
N THR A 16 9.93 -48.29 -0.05
CA THR A 16 9.20 -47.43 -0.98
C THR A 16 7.70 -47.40 -0.67
N PHE A 17 7.11 -48.54 -0.30
CA PHE A 17 5.70 -48.62 0.07
C PHE A 17 5.41 -47.94 1.40
N GLU A 18 6.27 -48.09 2.43
CA GLU A 18 6.13 -47.34 3.70
C GLU A 18 6.44 -45.84 3.52
N ALA A 19 7.21 -45.42 2.52
CA ALA A 19 7.46 -44.01 2.23
C ALA A 19 6.33 -43.36 1.41
N LEU A 20 5.68 -44.12 0.51
CA LEU A 20 4.45 -43.72 -0.19
C LEU A 20 3.25 -43.72 0.77
N GLU A 21 3.08 -44.75 1.60
CA GLU A 21 2.07 -44.78 2.67
C GLU A 21 2.31 -43.70 3.72
N ARG A 22 3.56 -43.41 4.12
CA ARG A 22 3.84 -42.27 5.04
C ARG A 22 3.61 -40.91 4.40
N LYS A 23 3.68 -40.78 3.08
CA LYS A 23 3.34 -39.53 2.39
C LYS A 23 1.82 -39.31 2.39
N ASP A 24 1.06 -40.40 2.26
CA ASP A 24 -0.41 -40.41 2.44
C ASP A 24 -0.84 -40.22 3.91
N LEU A 25 -0.15 -40.84 4.87
CA LEU A 25 -0.47 -40.78 6.30
C LEU A 25 -0.03 -39.48 7.01
N LEU A 26 0.67 -38.58 6.31
CA LEU A 26 1.08 -37.26 6.81
C LEU A 26 0.32 -36.09 6.16
N ALA A 27 -0.51 -36.36 5.16
CA ALA A 27 -1.58 -35.45 4.81
C ALA A 27 -2.54 -35.45 6.01
N SER A 28 -2.66 -34.32 6.68
CA SER A 28 -3.69 -34.17 7.70
C SER A 28 -5.04 -34.48 7.02
N ASP A 29 -5.72 -35.55 7.44
CA ASP A 29 -7.10 -35.94 7.07
C ASP A 29 -8.15 -34.87 7.46
N VAL A 30 -7.74 -33.62 7.65
CA VAL A 30 -8.61 -32.48 7.90
C VAL A 30 -9.23 -32.08 6.58
N VAL A 31 -10.44 -32.58 6.35
CA VAL A 31 -11.30 -32.12 5.26
C VAL A 31 -11.73 -30.69 5.58
N LEU A 32 -11.36 -29.76 4.70
CA LEU A 32 -11.80 -28.37 4.81
C LEU A 32 -13.31 -28.25 4.61
N SER A 33 -13.92 -27.32 5.34
CA SER A 33 -15.29 -26.90 5.10
C SER A 33 -15.44 -26.26 3.71
N ALA A 34 -16.67 -26.17 3.22
CA ALA A 34 -16.95 -25.50 1.94
C ALA A 34 -16.58 -24.01 1.98
N ALA A 35 -16.75 -23.35 3.13
CA ALA A 35 -16.37 -21.95 3.33
C ALA A 35 -14.84 -21.78 3.26
N GLU A 36 -14.07 -22.62 3.95
CA GLU A 36 -12.60 -22.58 3.89
C GLU A 36 -12.06 -22.82 2.47
N GLN A 37 -12.66 -23.74 1.71
CA GLN A 37 -12.27 -23.96 0.32
C GLN A 37 -12.59 -22.74 -0.56
N ALA A 38 -13.78 -22.16 -0.40
CA ALA A 38 -14.19 -20.97 -1.14
C ALA A 38 -13.30 -19.77 -0.81
N ASN A 39 -12.99 -19.53 0.47
CA ASN A 39 -12.15 -18.42 0.90
C ASN A 39 -10.70 -18.60 0.41
N LEU A 40 -10.16 -19.82 0.34
CA LEU A 40 -8.82 -20.04 -0.24
C LEU A 40 -8.77 -19.72 -1.74
N VAL A 41 -9.81 -20.09 -2.49
CA VAL A 41 -9.92 -19.77 -3.93
C VAL A 41 -10.08 -18.26 -4.13
N PHE A 42 -10.91 -17.61 -3.30
CA PHE A 42 -11.12 -16.18 -3.36
C PHE A 42 -9.84 -15.40 -3.06
N MET A 43 -9.21 -15.65 -1.91
CA MET A 43 -7.97 -15.00 -1.48
C MET A 43 -6.83 -15.19 -2.49
N ARG A 44 -6.79 -16.34 -3.17
CA ARG A 44 -5.78 -16.59 -4.20
C ARG A 44 -5.86 -15.60 -5.37
N GLU A 45 -7.06 -15.25 -5.81
CA GLU A 45 -7.26 -14.28 -6.90
C GLU A 45 -7.32 -12.83 -6.39
N GLU A 46 -7.69 -12.59 -5.13
CA GLU A 46 -7.63 -11.26 -4.50
C GLU A 46 -6.19 -10.76 -4.37
N GLU A 47 -5.29 -11.59 -3.86
CA GLU A 47 -3.85 -11.30 -3.80
C GLU A 47 -3.25 -11.09 -5.21
N LYS A 48 -3.78 -11.78 -6.21
CA LYS A 48 -3.42 -11.55 -7.62
C LYS A 48 -3.91 -10.20 -8.12
N LEU A 49 -5.13 -9.79 -7.76
CA LEU A 49 -5.67 -8.48 -8.10
C LEU A 49 -4.77 -7.38 -7.54
N ALA A 50 -4.40 -7.46 -6.26
CA ALA A 50 -3.50 -6.51 -5.63
C ALA A 50 -2.14 -6.46 -6.36
N ARG A 51 -1.49 -7.61 -6.55
CA ARG A 51 -0.23 -7.72 -7.31
C ARG A 51 -0.32 -7.06 -8.67
N ASP A 52 -1.31 -7.44 -9.48
CA ASP A 52 -1.39 -7.04 -10.88
C ASP A 52 -1.67 -5.53 -11.02
N VAL A 53 -2.56 -4.98 -10.19
CA VAL A 53 -2.81 -3.52 -10.16
C VAL A 53 -1.54 -2.78 -9.76
N TYR A 54 -0.80 -3.27 -8.75
CA TYR A 54 0.45 -2.62 -8.33
C TYR A 54 1.57 -2.72 -9.35
N LEU A 55 1.66 -3.80 -10.12
CA LEU A 55 2.62 -3.91 -11.22
C LEU A 55 2.34 -2.86 -12.30
N GLU A 56 1.08 -2.69 -12.70
CA GLU A 56 0.67 -1.70 -13.70
C GLU A 56 0.98 -0.27 -13.22
N LEU A 57 0.59 0.07 -11.99
CA LEU A 57 0.82 1.40 -11.43
C LEU A 57 2.31 1.67 -11.12
N ALA A 58 3.09 0.65 -10.78
CA ALA A 58 4.54 0.77 -10.64
C ALA A 58 5.21 1.14 -11.95
N GLU A 59 4.80 0.53 -13.06
CA GLU A 59 5.33 0.84 -14.40
C GLU A 59 4.93 2.26 -14.83
N GLN A 60 3.66 2.63 -14.63
CA GLN A 60 3.16 3.94 -15.05
C GLN A 60 3.86 5.11 -14.36
N TYR A 61 4.14 4.99 -13.06
CA TYR A 61 4.66 6.09 -12.24
C TYR A 61 6.14 5.93 -11.85
N ASP A 62 6.85 4.92 -12.36
CA ASP A 62 8.22 4.55 -11.94
C ASP A 62 8.38 4.53 -10.39
N ASN A 63 7.40 3.95 -9.70
CA ASN A 63 7.23 4.13 -8.27
C ASN A 63 7.63 2.88 -7.48
N GLY A 64 8.72 2.99 -6.73
CA GLY A 64 9.25 1.90 -5.92
C GLY A 64 8.33 1.41 -4.81
N THR A 65 7.35 2.21 -4.35
CA THR A 65 6.38 1.77 -3.33
C THR A 65 5.49 0.67 -3.90
N PHE A 66 4.87 0.91 -5.06
CA PHE A 66 4.05 -0.09 -5.74
C PHE A 66 4.87 -1.33 -6.11
N ALA A 67 6.08 -1.17 -6.66
CA ALA A 67 6.92 -2.31 -7.03
C ALA A 67 7.26 -3.22 -5.84
N ASN A 68 7.60 -2.64 -4.68
CA ASN A 68 7.94 -3.41 -3.48
C ASN A 68 6.72 -4.13 -2.90
N ILE A 69 5.54 -3.51 -2.94
CA ILE A 69 4.30 -4.10 -2.45
C ILE A 69 3.84 -5.21 -3.40
N ALA A 70 3.91 -5.03 -4.73
CA ALA A 70 3.65 -6.12 -5.69
C ALA A 70 4.51 -7.37 -5.47
N GLU A 71 5.78 -7.21 -5.06
CA GLU A 71 6.64 -8.35 -4.67
C GLU A 71 6.17 -9.01 -3.35
N SER A 72 5.56 -8.23 -2.44
CA SER A 72 4.89 -8.76 -1.25
C SER A 72 3.65 -9.57 -1.63
N GLU A 73 2.79 -9.04 -2.50
CA GLU A 73 1.57 -9.72 -2.94
C GLU A 73 1.89 -11.02 -3.68
N SER A 74 2.98 -11.04 -4.46
CA SER A 74 3.48 -12.29 -5.07
C SER A 74 3.82 -13.36 -4.03
N ARG A 75 4.32 -12.97 -2.84
CA ARG A 75 4.62 -13.88 -1.72
C ARG A 75 3.35 -14.28 -0.97
N HIS A 76 2.36 -13.39 -0.86
CA HIS A 76 1.05 -13.72 -0.31
C HIS A 76 0.33 -14.75 -1.20
N MET A 77 0.24 -14.47 -2.50
CA MET A 77 -0.23 -15.39 -3.54
C MET A 77 0.41 -16.78 -3.40
N GLN A 78 1.73 -16.86 -3.28
CA GLN A 78 2.44 -18.14 -3.12
C GLN A 78 2.07 -18.85 -1.80
N SER A 79 1.81 -18.09 -0.73
CA SER A 79 1.39 -18.63 0.56
C SER A 79 0.00 -19.26 0.49
N VAL A 80 -0.93 -18.64 -0.25
CA VAL A 80 -2.26 -19.21 -0.50
C VAL A 80 -2.17 -20.44 -1.42
N LEU A 81 -1.36 -20.40 -2.48
CA LEU A 81 -1.12 -21.55 -3.35
C LEU A 81 -0.62 -22.77 -2.57
N ASN A 82 0.30 -22.57 -1.61
CA ASN A 82 0.78 -23.66 -0.76
C ASN A 82 -0.35 -24.32 0.06
N LEU A 83 -1.38 -23.56 0.44
CA LEU A 83 -2.56 -24.12 1.11
C LEU A 83 -3.47 -24.87 0.14
N LEU A 84 -3.70 -24.32 -1.06
CA LEU A 84 -4.46 -25.00 -2.12
C LEU A 84 -3.84 -26.37 -2.43
N ASP A 85 -2.53 -26.42 -2.66
CA ASP A 85 -1.77 -27.66 -2.90
C ASP A 85 -1.87 -28.63 -1.72
N ARG A 86 -1.74 -28.12 -0.49
CA ARG A 86 -1.78 -28.93 0.74
C ARG A 86 -3.13 -29.63 0.93
N TYR A 87 -4.22 -28.96 0.55
CA TYR A 87 -5.58 -29.47 0.71
C TYR A 87 -6.17 -30.06 -0.59
N GLY A 88 -5.39 -30.10 -1.67
CA GLY A 88 -5.80 -30.68 -2.95
C GLY A 88 -6.92 -29.89 -3.65
N ILE A 89 -6.92 -28.56 -3.47
CA ILE A 89 -7.84 -27.63 -4.15
C ILE A 89 -7.16 -27.17 -5.45
N GLU A 90 -7.92 -27.11 -6.53
CA GLU A 90 -7.43 -26.60 -7.82
C GLU A 90 -7.12 -25.09 -7.74
N ASP A 91 -5.97 -24.67 -8.28
CA ASP A 91 -5.59 -23.25 -8.33
C ASP A 91 -6.51 -22.51 -9.32
N PRO A 92 -7.26 -21.47 -8.90
CA PRO A 92 -8.05 -20.65 -9.81
C PRO A 92 -7.20 -19.84 -10.79
N VAL A 93 -5.92 -19.58 -10.48
CA VAL A 93 -5.00 -18.84 -11.35
C VAL A 93 -4.45 -19.78 -12.42
N VAL A 94 -5.24 -20.01 -13.47
CA VAL A 94 -4.86 -20.83 -14.63
C VAL A 94 -4.03 -20.07 -15.67
N ASN A 95 -4.09 -18.75 -15.62
CA ASN A 95 -3.31 -17.82 -16.43
C ASN A 95 -2.77 -16.72 -15.51
N ASP A 96 -1.44 -16.62 -15.40
CA ASP A 96 -0.79 -15.69 -14.48
C ASP A 96 -0.40 -14.35 -15.14
N GLU A 97 -0.85 -14.10 -16.37
CA GLU A 97 -0.70 -12.80 -17.01
C GLU A 97 -1.50 -11.72 -16.24
N PRO A 98 -1.00 -10.46 -16.18
CA PRO A 98 -1.71 -9.36 -15.54
C PRO A 98 -3.11 -9.15 -16.10
N GLY A 99 -4.10 -8.96 -15.22
CA GLY A 99 -5.49 -8.70 -15.63
C GLY A 99 -6.30 -9.94 -16.00
N GLU A 100 -5.69 -11.12 -16.05
CA GLU A 100 -6.37 -12.38 -16.38
C GLU A 100 -6.87 -13.08 -15.10
N PHE A 101 -8.18 -13.23 -14.96
CA PHE A 101 -8.81 -13.85 -13.78
C PHE A 101 -9.87 -14.88 -14.21
N THR A 102 -9.97 -15.96 -13.44
CA THR A 102 -11.08 -16.92 -13.53
C THR A 102 -12.36 -16.29 -12.97
N ASN A 103 -12.24 -15.53 -11.88
CA ASN A 103 -13.36 -14.77 -11.33
C ASN A 103 -13.59 -13.46 -12.12
N ALA A 104 -14.74 -13.39 -12.80
CA ALA A 104 -15.11 -12.22 -13.61
C ALA A 104 -15.26 -10.92 -12.81
N ILE A 105 -15.52 -11.00 -11.50
CA ILE A 105 -15.56 -9.80 -10.64
C ILE A 105 -14.17 -9.21 -10.49
N PHE A 106 -13.15 -10.04 -10.24
CA PHE A 106 -11.76 -9.56 -10.14
C PHE A 106 -11.23 -9.03 -11.47
N ALA A 107 -11.61 -9.64 -12.60
CA ALA A 107 -11.29 -9.08 -13.92
C ALA A 107 -11.89 -7.67 -14.12
N GLN A 108 -13.13 -7.44 -13.67
CA GLN A 108 -13.74 -6.11 -13.74
C GLN A 108 -13.06 -5.13 -12.78
N MET A 109 -12.82 -5.54 -11.52
CA MET A 109 -12.15 -4.72 -10.53
C MET A 109 -10.76 -4.31 -10.99
N TYR A 110 -10.00 -5.22 -11.61
CA TYR A 110 -8.69 -4.89 -12.19
C TYR A 110 -8.80 -3.72 -13.18
N ASN A 111 -9.71 -3.81 -14.16
CA ASN A 111 -9.90 -2.76 -15.15
C ASN A 111 -10.30 -1.42 -14.50
N ASP A 112 -11.26 -1.45 -13.58
CA ASP A 112 -11.77 -0.25 -12.92
C ASP A 112 -10.69 0.43 -12.05
N LEU A 113 -9.89 -0.37 -11.33
CA LEU A 113 -8.85 0.11 -10.43
C LEU A 113 -7.63 0.61 -11.20
N VAL A 114 -7.23 -0.05 -12.28
CA VAL A 114 -6.18 0.47 -13.18
C VAL A 114 -6.64 1.77 -13.84
N GLU A 115 -7.86 1.83 -14.36
CA GLU A 115 -8.39 3.05 -14.98
C GLU A 115 -8.44 4.22 -13.98
N LYS A 116 -8.87 3.95 -12.74
CA LYS A 116 -8.89 4.97 -11.68
C LYS A 116 -7.47 5.38 -11.29
N GLY A 117 -6.59 4.41 -11.06
CA GLY A 117 -5.22 4.65 -10.60
C GLY A 117 -4.37 5.38 -11.63
N ALA A 118 -4.65 5.17 -12.93
CA ALA A 118 -3.92 5.81 -14.02
C ALA A 118 -4.20 7.31 -14.20
N GLN A 119 -5.16 7.88 -13.48
CA GLN A 119 -5.54 9.30 -13.63
C GLN A 119 -4.45 10.24 -13.12
N ASP A 120 -3.95 9.99 -11.91
CA ASP A 120 -2.89 10.74 -11.25
C ASP A 120 -2.31 9.92 -10.08
N LEU A 121 -1.11 10.27 -9.61
CA LEU A 121 -0.41 9.51 -8.58
C LEU A 121 -1.19 9.43 -7.25
N LEU A 122 -1.96 10.46 -6.90
CA LEU A 122 -2.84 10.44 -5.74
C LEU A 122 -3.94 9.38 -5.90
N SER A 123 -4.61 9.33 -7.05
CA SER A 123 -5.63 8.32 -7.35
C SER A 123 -5.04 6.91 -7.34
N ALA A 124 -3.79 6.74 -7.77
CA ALA A 124 -3.06 5.47 -7.65
C ALA A 124 -2.88 5.05 -6.19
N TYR A 125 -2.44 5.97 -5.31
CA TYR A 125 -2.31 5.65 -3.88
C TYR A 125 -3.67 5.38 -3.22
N GLU A 126 -4.72 6.10 -3.60
CA GLU A 126 -6.08 5.83 -3.14
C GLU A 126 -6.60 4.45 -3.59
N VAL A 127 -6.22 4.00 -4.78
CA VAL A 127 -6.49 2.63 -5.25
C VAL A 127 -5.77 1.60 -4.37
N GLY A 128 -4.50 1.87 -4.03
CA GLY A 128 -3.76 1.06 -3.06
C GLY A 128 -4.48 0.97 -1.71
N VAL A 129 -4.84 2.10 -1.12
CA VAL A 129 -5.62 2.14 0.13
C VAL A 129 -6.90 1.31 0.03
N PHE A 130 -7.67 1.47 -1.04
CA PHE A 130 -8.92 0.75 -1.24
C PHE A 130 -8.73 -0.78 -1.32
N ILE A 131 -7.70 -1.24 -2.03
CA ILE A 131 -7.37 -2.67 -2.13
C ILE A 131 -7.03 -3.21 -0.73
N GLU A 132 -6.12 -2.55 0.00
CA GLU A 132 -5.68 -3.04 1.30
C GLU A 132 -6.80 -3.03 2.36
N GLU A 133 -7.69 -2.01 2.36
CA GLU A 133 -8.85 -1.99 3.27
C GLU A 133 -9.83 -3.13 2.96
N THR A 134 -10.01 -3.46 1.68
CA THR A 134 -10.87 -4.55 1.23
C THR A 134 -10.27 -5.90 1.66
N ASP A 135 -8.99 -6.12 1.37
CA ASP A 135 -8.27 -7.33 1.70
C ASP A 135 -8.22 -7.59 3.22
N ILE A 136 -7.92 -6.56 4.03
CA ILE A 136 -7.99 -6.65 5.50
C ILE A 136 -9.38 -7.08 5.98
N THR A 137 -10.43 -6.53 5.37
CA THR A 137 -11.82 -6.85 5.74
C THR A 137 -12.15 -8.30 5.41
N ASP A 138 -11.79 -8.75 4.21
CA ASP A 138 -12.09 -10.10 3.74
C ASP A 138 -11.25 -11.14 4.50
N LEU A 139 -9.98 -10.84 4.82
CA LEU A 139 -9.13 -11.67 5.67
C LEU A 139 -9.66 -11.77 7.09
N ALA A 140 -10.11 -10.67 7.70
CA ALA A 140 -10.70 -10.69 9.04
C ALA A 140 -11.93 -11.61 9.08
N ASN A 141 -12.80 -11.51 8.09
CA ASN A 141 -13.97 -12.40 7.95
C ASN A 141 -13.54 -13.86 7.78
N ALA A 142 -12.59 -14.14 6.88
CA ALA A 142 -12.11 -15.50 6.62
C ALA A 142 -11.41 -16.13 7.84
N ILE A 143 -10.72 -15.32 8.65
CA ILE A 143 -10.12 -15.71 9.93
C ILE A 143 -11.21 -16.09 10.94
N ASP A 144 -12.31 -15.36 11.02
CA ASP A 144 -13.41 -15.66 11.94
C ASP A 144 -14.19 -16.93 11.54
N GLU A 145 -14.19 -17.28 10.26
CA GLU A 145 -14.91 -18.45 9.72
C GLU A 145 -14.14 -19.78 9.77
N THR A 146 -12.82 -19.77 10.04
CA THR A 146 -11.98 -20.98 10.01
C THR A 146 -11.51 -21.43 11.39
N ASP A 147 -11.72 -22.72 11.72
CA ASP A 147 -11.08 -23.36 12.88
C ASP A 147 -9.74 -24.03 12.52
N ASN A 148 -9.36 -24.03 11.24
CA ASN A 148 -8.13 -24.63 10.77
C ASN A 148 -6.92 -23.76 11.09
N ALA A 149 -6.09 -24.23 12.02
CA ALA A 149 -4.90 -23.50 12.48
C ALA A 149 -3.88 -23.18 11.38
N ASP A 150 -3.76 -24.01 10.35
CA ASP A 150 -2.84 -23.75 9.23
C ASP A 150 -3.33 -22.57 8.39
N ILE A 151 -4.63 -22.53 8.06
CA ILE A 151 -5.26 -21.46 7.29
C ILE A 151 -5.25 -20.16 8.09
N ARG A 152 -5.74 -20.21 9.34
CA ARG A 152 -5.77 -19.06 10.25
C ARG A 152 -4.40 -18.38 10.36
N ARG A 153 -3.33 -19.16 10.46
CA ARG A 153 -1.96 -18.63 10.55
C ARG A 153 -1.54 -17.90 9.27
N VAL A 154 -1.86 -18.44 8.10
CA VAL A 154 -1.53 -17.78 6.82
C VAL A 154 -2.32 -16.50 6.68
N TYR A 155 -3.65 -16.52 6.85
CA TYR A 155 -4.48 -15.32 6.76
C TYR A 155 -4.08 -14.24 7.75
N THR A 156 -3.72 -14.60 8.99
CA THR A 156 -3.22 -13.61 9.95
C THR A 156 -1.92 -12.94 9.46
N ASN A 157 -1.03 -13.69 8.80
CA ASN A 157 0.20 -13.11 8.27
C ASN A 157 -0.05 -12.22 7.05
N LEU A 158 -0.99 -12.60 6.17
CA LEU A 158 -1.43 -11.78 5.04
C LEU A 158 -2.01 -10.46 5.57
N MET A 159 -2.95 -10.53 6.53
CA MET A 159 -3.61 -9.34 7.09
C MET A 159 -2.60 -8.37 7.74
N ASN A 160 -1.60 -8.90 8.45
CA ASN A 160 -0.51 -8.07 8.97
C ASN A 160 0.33 -7.44 7.83
N GLY A 161 0.49 -8.13 6.71
CA GLY A 161 1.09 -7.59 5.49
C GLY A 161 0.28 -6.41 4.94
N SER A 162 -1.01 -6.62 4.72
CA SER A 162 -1.95 -5.64 4.20
C SER A 162 -2.05 -4.40 5.09
N GLU A 163 -2.01 -4.55 6.42
CA GLU A 163 -1.92 -3.41 7.37
C GLU A 163 -0.64 -2.57 7.16
N ASN A 164 0.49 -3.21 6.86
CA ASN A 164 1.74 -2.50 6.56
C ASN A 164 1.68 -1.80 5.19
N HIS A 165 1.03 -2.42 4.20
CA HIS A 165 0.82 -1.83 2.87
C HIS A 165 -0.11 -0.63 2.94
N LEU A 166 -1.22 -0.75 3.67
CA LEU A 166 -2.13 0.36 3.96
C LEU A 166 -1.40 1.53 4.60
N THR A 167 -0.56 1.25 5.60
CA THR A 167 0.30 2.27 6.24
C THR A 167 1.27 2.91 5.24
N ALA A 168 1.84 2.13 4.32
CA ALA A 168 2.72 2.66 3.29
C ALA A 168 2.00 3.59 2.31
N PHE A 169 0.81 3.22 1.82
CA PHE A 169 0.04 4.05 0.90
C PHE A 169 -0.51 5.32 1.57
N THR A 170 -1.12 5.19 2.74
CA THR A 170 -1.61 6.35 3.51
C THR A 170 -0.47 7.30 3.87
N GLY A 171 0.70 6.77 4.27
CA GLY A 171 1.88 7.60 4.52
C GLY A 171 2.36 8.39 3.30
N ARG A 172 2.18 7.86 2.08
CA ARG A 172 2.47 8.62 0.85
C ARG A 172 1.49 9.76 0.64
N ILE A 173 0.20 9.51 0.84
CA ILE A 173 -0.86 10.52 0.73
C ILE A 173 -0.66 11.63 1.78
N ASP A 174 -0.38 11.25 3.03
CA ASP A 174 -0.20 12.19 4.14
C ASP A 174 1.04 13.07 3.96
N SER A 175 2.07 12.57 3.26
CA SER A 175 3.28 13.34 2.98
C SER A 175 3.09 14.43 1.92
N ILE A 176 2.07 14.35 1.07
CA ILE A 176 1.85 15.34 0.00
C ILE A 176 1.71 16.74 0.61
N GLY A 177 2.59 17.66 0.21
CA GLY A 177 2.64 19.02 0.74
C GLY A 177 3.52 19.22 1.97
N ASP A 178 3.83 18.17 2.74
CA ASP A 178 4.67 18.25 3.95
C ASP A 178 6.15 18.04 3.58
N VAL A 179 6.78 19.09 3.05
CA VAL A 179 8.20 19.02 2.64
C VAL A 179 9.17 19.10 3.81
N ASN A 180 8.71 19.64 4.95
CA ASN A 180 9.54 19.80 6.14
C ASN A 180 9.47 18.58 7.10
N GLY A 181 8.49 17.70 6.91
CA GLY A 181 8.33 16.43 7.61
C GLY A 181 7.79 16.58 9.04
N ASP A 182 7.08 17.65 9.35
CA ASP A 182 6.46 17.87 10.67
C ASP A 182 5.05 17.29 10.81
N GLY A 183 4.57 16.63 9.75
CA GLY A 183 3.25 16.03 9.65
C GLY A 183 2.15 17.05 9.34
N ARG A 184 2.50 18.23 8.81
CA ARG A 184 1.55 19.29 8.45
C ARG A 184 1.92 19.86 7.11
N PHE A 185 0.92 20.02 6.24
CA PHE A 185 1.05 20.89 5.08
C PHE A 185 0.63 22.31 5.48
N ASP A 186 1.57 23.25 5.61
CA ASP A 186 1.25 24.64 5.93
C ASP A 186 2.07 25.68 5.13
N SER A 187 1.97 26.95 5.51
CA SER A 187 2.68 28.03 4.82
C SER A 187 4.20 27.87 4.86
N SER A 188 4.74 27.17 5.85
CA SER A 188 6.17 26.89 6.01
C SER A 188 6.66 26.01 4.85
N ASP A 189 5.89 24.99 4.47
CA ASP A 189 6.17 24.12 3.33
C ASP A 189 6.15 24.89 2.02
N LEU A 190 5.09 25.68 1.82
CA LEU A 190 4.94 26.52 0.64
C LEU A 190 6.11 27.51 0.50
N VAL A 191 6.59 28.08 1.60
CA VAL A 191 7.76 28.95 1.59
C VAL A 191 9.03 28.19 1.22
N LEU A 192 9.21 26.95 1.67
CA LEU A 192 10.37 26.13 1.33
C LEU A 192 10.43 25.80 -0.17
N VAL A 193 9.34 25.29 -0.75
CA VAL A 193 9.30 24.96 -2.18
C VAL A 193 9.44 26.21 -3.06
N MET A 194 8.84 27.34 -2.66
CA MET A 194 8.98 28.59 -3.40
C MET A 194 10.40 29.17 -3.34
N GLN A 195 11.19 28.84 -2.30
CA GLN A 195 12.59 29.24 -2.20
C GLN A 195 13.51 28.45 -3.14
N ALA A 196 13.11 27.24 -3.56
CA ALA A 196 13.84 26.49 -4.59
C ALA A 196 13.85 27.25 -5.92
N GLY A 197 12.76 27.97 -6.21
CA GLY A 197 12.65 28.83 -7.39
C GLY A 197 12.31 28.08 -8.68
N GLU A 198 11.76 26.87 -8.56
CA GLU A 198 11.43 25.99 -9.69
C GLU A 198 9.96 26.07 -10.10
N TYR A 199 9.12 26.79 -9.33
CA TYR A 199 7.71 26.99 -9.65
C TYR A 199 7.52 27.63 -11.04
N GLU A 200 6.94 26.87 -11.97
CA GLU A 200 6.62 27.32 -13.34
C GLU A 200 7.85 27.96 -14.05
N ASP A 201 9.06 27.41 -13.82
CA ASP A 201 10.31 27.97 -14.35
C ASP A 201 10.54 27.63 -15.85
N GLY A 202 9.78 26.66 -16.39
CA GLY A 202 9.84 26.19 -17.77
C GLY A 202 11.01 25.24 -18.07
N ILE A 203 11.69 24.72 -17.05
CA ILE A 203 12.67 23.64 -17.12
C ILE A 203 11.91 22.35 -16.79
N SER A 204 12.08 21.32 -17.62
CA SER A 204 11.37 20.05 -17.42
C SER A 204 12.26 19.03 -16.70
N GLY A 205 11.71 18.34 -15.70
CA GLY A 205 12.33 17.27 -14.94
C GLY A 205 13.43 17.75 -13.98
N ASN A 206 13.38 18.99 -13.50
CA ASN A 206 14.36 19.51 -12.55
C ASN A 206 13.88 19.54 -11.09
N SER A 207 12.59 19.33 -10.84
CA SER A 207 12.04 19.38 -9.49
C SER A 207 12.07 18.00 -8.82
N THR A 208 12.41 18.00 -7.52
CA THR A 208 12.19 16.86 -6.64
C THR A 208 11.01 17.11 -5.71
N PHE A 209 10.59 16.08 -4.97
CA PHE A 209 9.56 16.20 -3.93
C PHE A 209 9.79 17.36 -2.94
N TYR A 210 11.05 17.61 -2.55
CA TYR A 210 11.39 18.69 -1.61
C TYR A 210 11.39 20.08 -2.27
N GLU A 211 11.36 20.13 -3.59
CA GLU A 211 11.31 21.34 -4.41
C GLU A 211 9.89 21.62 -4.94
N GLY A 212 8.95 20.69 -4.76
CA GLY A 212 7.52 20.88 -4.99
C GLY A 212 6.86 19.89 -5.95
N ASP A 213 7.62 18.95 -6.54
CA ASP A 213 7.09 17.87 -7.38
C ASP A 213 6.37 16.82 -6.51
N TRP A 214 5.13 17.11 -6.15
CA TRP A 214 4.29 16.27 -5.30
C TRP A 214 3.43 15.30 -6.11
N ASN A 215 3.23 15.58 -7.40
CA ASN A 215 2.51 14.70 -8.32
C ASN A 215 3.44 13.64 -8.98
N GLY A 216 4.76 13.82 -8.92
CA GLY A 216 5.79 12.90 -9.42
C GLY A 216 6.09 13.03 -10.91
N ASP A 217 5.69 14.11 -11.60
CA ASP A 217 5.96 14.34 -13.02
C ASP A 217 7.32 15.00 -13.30
N GLY A 218 8.03 15.40 -12.23
CA GLY A 218 9.38 15.96 -12.27
C GLY A 218 9.42 17.49 -12.37
N ASP A 219 8.27 18.16 -12.34
CA ASP A 219 8.13 19.61 -12.44
C ASP A 219 7.35 20.15 -11.24
N PHE A 220 7.72 21.31 -10.70
CA PHE A 220 6.91 22.00 -9.70
C PHE A 220 6.02 23.05 -10.38
N ASP A 221 4.73 22.77 -10.49
CA ASP A 221 3.79 23.66 -11.14
C ASP A 221 2.45 23.79 -10.40
N SER A 222 1.49 24.47 -11.04
CA SER A 222 0.18 24.67 -10.45
C SER A 222 -0.58 23.36 -10.16
N SER A 223 -0.26 22.27 -10.85
CA SER A 223 -0.88 20.96 -10.66
C SER A 223 -0.48 20.32 -9.33
N ASP A 224 0.78 20.48 -8.86
CA ASP A 224 1.23 20.03 -7.55
C ASP A 224 0.53 20.77 -6.42
N ILE A 225 0.41 22.08 -6.57
CA ILE A 225 -0.30 22.91 -5.59
C ILE A 225 -1.76 22.45 -5.52
N VAL A 226 -2.42 22.27 -6.66
CA VAL A 226 -3.79 21.75 -6.70
C VAL A 226 -3.87 20.36 -6.05
N LEU A 227 -2.89 19.48 -6.30
CA LEU A 227 -2.82 18.15 -5.69
C LEU A 227 -2.74 18.23 -4.16
N ALA A 228 -1.83 19.02 -3.62
CA ALA A 228 -1.67 19.16 -2.17
C ALA A 228 -2.88 19.79 -1.48
N PHE A 229 -3.61 20.67 -2.17
CA PHE A 229 -4.90 21.15 -1.63
C PHE A 229 -6.04 20.14 -1.76
N ARG A 230 -6.00 19.25 -2.76
CA ARG A 230 -7.00 18.17 -2.93
C ARG A 230 -6.96 17.16 -1.79
N THR A 231 -5.80 16.91 -1.19
CA THR A 231 -5.70 16.00 -0.03
C THR A 231 -6.46 16.52 1.19
N GLY A 232 -6.71 17.84 1.26
CA GLY A 232 -7.40 18.48 2.38
C GLY A 232 -6.54 18.67 3.63
N ASN A 233 -5.24 18.41 3.54
CA ASN A 233 -4.31 18.42 4.68
C ASN A 233 -3.75 19.82 5.00
N TYR A 234 -4.09 20.87 4.24
CA TYR A 234 -3.56 22.20 4.51
C TYR A 234 -4.06 22.74 5.86
N VAL A 235 -3.12 22.97 6.78
CA VAL A 235 -3.37 23.56 8.09
C VAL A 235 -2.97 25.02 8.03
N ALA A 236 -3.95 25.93 7.98
CA ALA A 236 -3.65 27.32 8.23
C ALA A 236 -3.04 27.46 9.62
N SER A 237 -1.87 28.10 9.75
CA SER A 237 -1.38 28.50 11.05
C SER A 237 -2.51 29.24 11.77
N ALA A 238 -2.79 28.87 13.02
CA ALA A 238 -3.65 29.69 13.86
C ALA A 238 -3.01 31.07 13.82
N GLU A 239 -3.66 32.03 13.16
CA GLU A 239 -3.13 33.37 13.00
C GLU A 239 -2.54 33.76 14.34
N ALA A 240 -1.27 34.20 14.33
CA ALA A 240 -0.76 35.00 15.42
C ALA A 240 -1.85 36.03 15.67
N THR A 241 -2.61 35.88 16.76
CA THR A 241 -3.57 36.87 17.19
C THR A 241 -2.70 38.07 17.46
N VAL A 242 -2.56 38.93 16.46
CA VAL A 242 -1.95 40.22 16.63
C VAL A 242 -2.87 40.86 17.63
N ASP A 243 -2.42 40.87 18.89
CA ASP A 243 -3.14 41.51 19.97
C ASP A 243 -3.28 42.96 19.54
N SER A 244 -4.46 43.29 19.03
CA SER A 244 -4.74 44.61 18.50
C SER A 244 -4.52 45.65 19.57
N ASP A 245 -4.71 45.28 20.85
CA ASP A 245 -4.45 46.16 21.99
C ASP A 245 -2.94 46.35 22.20
N ALA A 246 -2.11 45.33 21.96
CA ALA A 246 -0.65 45.48 21.99
C ALA A 246 -0.12 46.35 20.85
N VAL A 247 -0.68 46.24 19.64
CA VAL A 247 -0.32 47.09 18.50
C VAL A 247 -0.81 48.52 18.71
N ILE A 248 -2.06 48.71 19.17
CA ILE A 248 -2.61 50.02 19.50
C ILE A 248 -1.79 50.66 20.63
N SER A 249 -1.43 49.92 21.68
CA SER A 249 -0.62 50.45 22.78
C SER A 249 0.80 50.81 22.34
N ALA A 250 1.40 50.06 21.42
CA ALA A 250 2.70 50.41 20.84
C ALA A 250 2.61 51.69 19.99
N ILE A 251 1.56 51.82 19.18
CA ILE A 251 1.28 53.03 18.40
C ILE A 251 1.04 54.24 19.31
N ASP A 252 0.22 54.09 20.35
CA ASP A 252 -0.07 55.16 21.32
C ASP A 252 1.18 55.58 22.09
N SER A 253 2.04 54.64 22.47
CA SER A 253 3.32 54.95 23.12
C SER A 253 4.26 55.74 22.20
N PHE A 254 4.32 55.38 20.92
CA PHE A 254 5.13 56.07 19.92
C PHE A 254 4.67 57.52 19.70
N PHE A 255 3.36 57.77 19.68
CA PHE A 255 2.82 59.12 19.53
C PHE A 255 2.79 59.95 20.83
N ALA A 256 2.80 59.31 22.01
CA ALA A 256 2.94 59.99 23.29
C ALA A 256 4.36 60.54 23.53
N GLU A 257 5.38 59.89 22.98
CA GLU A 257 6.77 60.37 23.01
C GLU A 257 7.00 61.62 22.12
N ASP A 258 6.24 61.78 21.02
CA ASP A 258 6.31 62.97 20.16
C ASP A 258 5.65 64.21 20.80
N ASP A 259 4.52 64.06 21.52
CA ASP A 259 3.85 65.19 22.20
C ASP A 259 4.63 65.71 23.43
N SER A 260 5.32 64.81 24.14
CA SER A 260 6.17 65.20 25.28
C SER A 260 7.48 65.88 24.87
N SER A 261 7.91 65.70 23.61
CA SER A 261 9.04 66.38 22.99
C SER A 261 8.70 67.78 22.47
N ARG A 262 7.44 68.01 22.04
CA ARG A 262 6.95 69.33 21.59
C ARG A 262 6.61 70.31 22.71
N LYS A 263 6.23 69.84 23.91
CA LYS A 263 5.93 70.71 25.06
C LYS A 263 7.15 71.24 25.81
N ARG A 264 8.38 70.88 25.41
CA ARG A 264 9.63 71.32 26.06
C ARG A 264 10.35 72.46 25.33
N LEU A 265 9.75 73.04 24.30
CA LEU A 265 10.34 74.08 23.42
C LEU A 265 9.54 75.41 23.38
N VAL A 266 8.74 75.71 24.41
CA VAL A 266 8.10 77.04 24.58
C VAL A 266 8.55 77.69 25.87
#